data_AF-A0A0G0NIL0-F1
#
_entry.id   AF-A0A0G0NIL0-F1
#
_cell.length_a   1.000
_cell.length_b   1.000
_cell.length_c   1.000
_cell.angle_alpha   90.00
_cell.angle_beta   90.00
_cell.angle_gamma   90.00
#
_symmetry.space_group_name_H-M   'P 1'
#
loop_
_entity.id
_entity.type
_entity.pdbx_description
1 polymer ?
#
loop_
_entity_poly.entity_id
_entity_poly.type
_entity_poly.pdbx_seq_one_letter_code
_entity_poly.pdbx_strand_id
1 'polypeptide(L)'
;MAENNGIVGEVTNSMKDNLVDKFSSPFWSSFIISWCLWNWKFFYITFLIDSELLFQKNNILKLDYIINSYQGFFWSIGELIIFPLISCSLIVYQLPKLTIKFYEKSLDNGNEEKLIRVTKEKAFLDEERNRVETVEEILKKEENIERMQSAKSQERRWEEEYLMFRASKYYKDFSFIKESIYNYAGRVKWRDDRDIIGQEYKISSDAMAYFDVNGIIEIKPSGENIGLTNKGRYFMKKFTGGK
;
A
#
# COMPACT_ATOMS: atom_id res chain seq x y z
N MET A 1 76.31 27.68 25.24
CA MET A 1 75.57 28.07 24.02
C MET A 1 74.43 27.12 23.64
N ALA A 2 74.11 26.06 24.41
CA ALA A 2 73.03 25.12 24.07
C ALA A 2 71.65 25.46 24.71
N GLU A 3 71.62 26.32 25.72
CA GLU A 3 70.41 26.62 26.52
C GLU A 3 69.46 27.62 25.84
N ASN A 4 69.99 28.48 24.94
CA ASN A 4 69.21 29.54 24.30
C ASN A 4 68.30 29.02 23.16
N ASN A 5 68.59 27.83 22.60
CA ASN A 5 67.80 27.26 21.51
C ASN A 5 66.53 26.55 22.00
N GLY A 6 66.51 26.07 23.26
CA GLY A 6 65.34 25.43 23.87
C GLY A 6 64.24 26.44 24.21
N ILE A 7 64.62 27.57 24.82
CA ILE A 7 63.69 28.64 25.22
C ILE A 7 63.02 29.27 23.98
N VAL A 8 63.77 29.50 22.91
CA VAL A 8 63.20 30.03 21.65
C VAL A 8 62.25 29.02 20.99
N GLY A 9 62.55 27.72 21.08
CA GLY A 9 61.65 26.65 20.60
C GLY A 9 60.34 26.57 21.40
N GLU A 10 60.40 26.67 22.72
CA GLU A 10 59.21 26.63 23.58
C GLU A 10 58.32 27.88 23.43
N VAL A 11 58.92 29.07 23.30
CA VAL A 11 58.17 30.32 23.05
C VAL A 11 57.50 30.29 21.67
N THR A 12 58.19 29.80 20.64
CA THR A 12 57.60 29.71 19.29
C THR A 12 56.49 28.68 19.20
N ASN A 13 56.64 27.52 19.86
CA ASN A 13 55.61 26.49 19.91
C ASN A 13 54.38 26.95 20.72
N SER A 14 54.58 27.56 21.90
CA SER A 14 53.48 28.09 22.71
C SER A 14 52.74 29.26 22.03
N MET A 15 53.43 30.10 21.25
CA MET A 15 52.77 31.11 20.42
C MET A 15 51.96 30.49 19.28
N LYS A 16 52.49 29.46 18.62
CA LYS A 16 51.80 28.75 17.55
C LYS A 16 50.52 28.07 18.05
N ASP A 17 50.61 27.37 19.17
CA ASP A 17 49.46 26.65 19.75
C ASP A 17 48.36 27.64 20.19
N ASN A 18 48.73 28.76 20.83
CA ASN A 18 47.79 29.82 21.19
C ASN A 18 47.12 30.50 19.97
N LEU A 19 47.83 30.60 18.85
CA LEU A 19 47.24 31.13 17.62
C LEU A 19 46.27 30.11 17.02
N VAL A 20 46.68 28.85 16.92
CA VAL A 20 45.82 27.77 16.38
C VAL A 20 44.53 27.67 17.18
N ASP A 21 44.58 27.64 18.52
CA ASP A 21 43.39 27.56 19.36
C ASP A 21 42.44 28.75 19.18
N LYS A 22 42.97 29.95 18.94
CA LYS A 22 42.16 31.14 18.67
C LYS A 22 41.56 31.13 17.27
N PHE A 23 42.31 30.73 16.24
CA PHE A 23 41.78 30.61 14.87
C PHE A 23 40.79 29.44 14.71
N SER A 24 40.88 28.42 15.58
CA SER A 24 39.89 27.35 15.67
C SER A 24 38.54 27.80 16.25
N SER A 25 38.45 29.00 16.82
CA SER A 25 37.16 29.55 17.26
C SER A 25 36.28 29.93 16.05
N PRO A 26 35.01 29.49 16.00
CA PRO A 26 34.05 29.92 14.97
C PRO A 26 33.87 31.44 14.90
N PHE A 27 34.09 32.15 16.01
CA PHE A 27 34.00 33.59 16.07
C PHE A 27 35.17 34.27 15.36
N TRP A 28 36.41 33.83 15.61
CA TRP A 28 37.60 34.43 14.99
C TRP A 28 37.63 34.17 13.49
N SER A 29 37.34 32.94 13.05
CA SER A 29 37.23 32.61 11.64
C SER A 29 36.16 33.45 10.92
N SER A 30 34.96 33.56 11.50
CA SER A 30 33.88 34.40 10.97
C SER A 30 34.25 35.89 10.95
N PHE A 31 34.95 36.37 11.98
CA PHE A 31 35.40 37.75 12.05
C PHE A 31 36.44 38.07 10.98
N ILE A 32 37.41 37.19 10.75
CA ILE A 32 38.43 37.38 9.70
C ILE A 32 37.79 37.42 8.32
N ILE A 33 36.88 36.48 8.03
CA ILE A 33 36.15 36.45 6.75
C ILE A 33 35.35 37.74 6.58
N SER A 34 34.60 38.14 7.61
CA SER A 34 33.84 39.38 7.63
C SER A 34 34.73 40.61 7.43
N TRP A 35 35.89 40.64 8.10
CA TRP A 35 36.88 41.71 7.98
C TRP A 35 37.43 41.81 6.57
N CYS A 36 37.77 40.68 5.95
CA CYS A 36 38.24 40.63 4.57
C CYS A 36 37.17 41.12 3.58
N LEU A 37 35.90 40.78 3.80
CA LEU A 37 34.79 41.21 2.96
C LEU A 37 34.55 42.73 3.05
N TRP A 38 34.55 43.29 4.25
CA TRP A 38 34.37 44.73 4.45
C TRP A 38 35.59 45.54 4.02
N ASN A 39 36.78 44.99 4.18
CA ASN A 39 38.04 45.62 3.77
C ASN A 39 38.54 45.13 2.41
N TRP A 40 37.63 44.73 1.52
CA TRP A 40 37.99 44.19 0.20
C TRP A 40 38.86 45.16 -0.62
N LYS A 41 38.67 46.48 -0.45
CA LYS A 41 39.50 47.51 -1.12
C LYS A 41 40.96 47.40 -0.72
N PHE A 42 41.26 47.13 0.55
CA PHE A 42 42.62 46.92 1.03
C PHE A 42 43.27 45.76 0.30
N PHE A 43 42.60 44.61 0.20
CA PHE A 43 43.11 43.44 -0.52
C PHE A 43 43.20 43.68 -2.03
N TYR A 44 42.19 44.30 -2.62
CA TYR A 44 42.15 44.61 -4.04
C TYR A 44 43.31 45.52 -4.45
N ILE A 45 43.51 46.62 -3.73
CA ILE A 45 44.63 47.53 -3.99
C ILE A 45 45.95 46.80 -3.76
N THR A 46 46.11 46.11 -2.64
CA THR A 46 47.36 45.45 -2.25
C THR A 46 47.80 44.38 -3.25
N PHE A 47 46.90 43.49 -3.65
CA PHE A 47 47.26 42.32 -4.46
C PHE A 47 47.01 42.47 -5.96
N LEU A 48 46.01 43.26 -6.37
CA LEU A 48 45.54 43.29 -7.76
C LEU A 48 45.94 44.56 -8.53
N ILE A 49 46.24 45.67 -7.85
CA ILE A 49 46.63 46.91 -8.53
C ILE A 49 48.15 47.08 -8.55
N ASP A 50 48.69 47.32 -9.74
CA ASP A 50 50.08 47.69 -9.93
C ASP A 50 50.37 49.11 -9.40
N SER A 51 51.45 49.24 -8.66
CA SER A 51 51.85 50.50 -8.02
C SER A 51 52.24 51.56 -9.05
N GLU A 52 52.84 51.16 -10.18
CA GLU A 52 53.26 52.10 -11.23
C GLU A 52 52.06 52.73 -11.95
N LEU A 53 51.03 51.94 -12.23
CA LEU A 53 49.82 52.39 -12.91
C LEU A 53 48.99 53.33 -12.04
N LEU A 54 48.94 53.08 -10.73
CA LEU A 54 48.31 53.98 -9.75
C LEU A 54 49.04 55.32 -9.65
N PHE A 55 50.37 55.28 -9.61
CA PHE A 55 51.20 56.48 -9.52
C PHE A 55 51.10 57.33 -10.79
N GLN A 56 51.15 56.74 -11.98
CA GLN A 56 51.04 57.47 -13.25
C GLN A 56 49.68 58.17 -13.40
N LYS A 57 48.59 57.55 -12.95
CA LYS A 57 47.24 58.08 -13.12
C LYS A 57 46.87 59.14 -12.09
N ASN A 58 47.23 58.92 -10.83
CA ASN A 58 46.77 59.76 -9.71
C ASN A 58 47.89 60.55 -9.03
N ASN A 59 49.15 60.31 -9.39
CA ASN A 59 50.36 60.88 -8.76
C ASN A 59 50.42 60.64 -7.24
N ILE A 60 49.89 59.50 -6.80
CA ILE A 60 49.75 59.12 -5.39
C ILE A 60 50.35 57.73 -5.21
N LEU A 61 51.09 57.52 -4.11
CA LEU A 61 51.62 56.20 -3.75
C LEU A 61 50.50 55.26 -3.33
N LYS A 62 50.68 53.97 -3.57
CA LYS A 62 49.70 52.93 -3.24
C LYS A 62 49.26 52.96 -1.76
N LEU A 63 50.20 53.21 -0.85
CA LEU A 63 49.93 53.37 0.58
C LEU A 63 49.06 54.61 0.87
N ASP A 64 49.40 55.74 0.27
CA ASP A 64 48.66 56.99 0.44
C ASP A 64 47.23 56.88 -0.10
N TYR A 65 47.04 56.14 -1.19
CA TYR A 65 45.72 55.85 -1.73
C TYR A 65 44.86 55.00 -0.76
N ILE A 66 45.47 54.01 -0.10
CA ILE A 66 44.80 53.22 0.96
C ILE A 66 44.45 54.12 2.15
N ILE A 67 45.42 54.89 2.66
CA ILE A 67 45.19 55.78 3.82
C ILE A 67 44.09 56.81 3.50
N ASN A 68 44.11 57.38 2.30
CA ASN A 68 43.11 58.34 1.84
C ASN A 68 41.71 57.71 1.73
N SER A 69 41.64 56.42 1.35
CA SER A 69 40.37 55.68 1.26
C SER A 69 39.70 55.45 2.62
N TYR A 70 40.46 55.49 3.71
CA TYR A 70 39.98 55.33 5.08
C TYR A 70 40.04 56.65 5.88
N GLN A 71 39.96 57.80 5.24
CA GLN A 71 39.99 59.09 5.94
C GLN A 71 38.75 59.33 6.80
N GLY A 72 38.97 59.81 8.03
CA GLY A 72 37.94 60.17 9.01
C GLY A 72 37.79 59.14 10.12
N PHE A 73 38.15 59.52 11.36
CA PHE A 73 38.24 58.62 12.53
C PHE A 73 37.02 57.69 12.73
N PHE A 74 35.80 58.24 12.63
CA PHE A 74 34.57 57.45 12.77
C PHE A 74 34.33 56.49 11.61
N TRP A 75 34.69 56.89 10.39
CA TRP A 75 34.53 56.06 9.20
C TRP A 75 35.58 54.93 9.16
N SER A 76 36.83 55.23 9.51
CA SER A 76 37.91 54.25 9.59
C SER A 76 37.60 53.17 10.63
N ILE A 77 37.21 53.56 11.86
CA ILE A 77 36.88 52.60 12.93
C ILE A 77 35.62 51.80 12.58
N GLY A 78 34.64 52.47 11.97
CA GLY A 78 33.43 51.86 11.44
C GLY A 78 33.72 50.71 10.49
N GLU A 79 34.43 50.99 9.40
CA GLU A 79 34.75 50.03 8.35
C GLU A 79 35.76 48.96 8.77
N LEU A 80 36.77 49.32 9.59
CA LEU A 80 37.82 48.39 9.98
C LEU A 80 37.39 47.44 11.09
N ILE A 81 36.52 47.86 12.01
CA ILE A 81 36.24 47.09 13.23
C ILE A 81 34.74 46.88 13.42
N ILE A 82 33.94 47.95 13.43
CA ILE A 82 32.53 47.88 13.84
C ILE A 82 31.70 47.05 12.86
N PHE A 83 31.75 47.34 11.56
CA PHE A 83 30.97 46.59 10.55
C PHE A 83 31.40 45.12 10.44
N PRO A 84 32.71 44.79 10.41
CA PRO A 84 33.16 43.40 10.50
C PRO A 84 32.65 42.67 11.74
N LEU A 85 32.65 43.32 12.90
CA LEU A 85 32.21 42.74 14.17
C LEU A 85 30.69 42.53 14.21
N ILE A 86 29.91 43.49 13.72
CA ILE A 86 28.46 43.36 13.59
C ILE A 86 28.11 42.23 12.63
N SER A 87 28.76 42.18 11.46
CA SER A 87 28.52 41.13 10.46
C SER A 87 28.96 39.75 10.99
N CYS A 88 30.08 39.66 11.71
CA CYS A 88 30.49 38.44 12.41
C CYS A 88 29.42 38.00 13.42
N SER A 89 28.92 38.91 14.25
CA SER A 89 27.85 38.63 15.21
C SER A 89 26.58 38.13 14.51
N LEU A 90 26.18 38.75 13.40
CA LEU A 90 25.04 38.29 12.61
C LEU A 90 25.27 36.89 12.02
N ILE A 91 26.44 36.62 11.48
CA ILE A 91 26.80 35.30 10.93
C ILE A 91 26.81 34.25 12.04
N VAL A 92 27.44 34.50 13.18
CA VAL A 92 27.59 33.52 14.26
C VAL A 92 26.27 33.28 15.00
N TYR A 93 25.45 34.32 15.23
CA TYR A 93 24.24 34.19 16.06
C TYR A 93 22.94 34.05 15.27
N GLN A 94 22.80 34.69 14.11
CA GLN A 94 21.54 34.67 13.34
C GLN A 94 21.52 33.57 12.29
N LEU A 95 22.64 33.30 11.63
CA LEU A 95 22.70 32.30 10.56
C LEU A 95 22.36 30.87 11.04
N PRO A 96 22.82 30.40 12.22
CA PRO A 96 22.40 29.10 12.73
C PRO A 96 20.90 29.01 12.98
N LYS A 97 20.28 30.08 13.51
CA LYS A 97 18.84 30.13 13.75
C LYS A 97 18.03 30.04 12.46
N LEU A 98 18.48 30.73 11.40
CA LEU A 98 17.85 30.62 10.08
C LEU A 98 18.05 29.23 9.49
N THR A 99 19.27 28.69 9.59
CA THR A 99 19.61 27.36 9.07
C THR A 99 18.76 26.26 9.72
N ILE A 100 18.56 26.31 11.04
CA ILE A 100 17.70 25.37 11.77
C ILE A 100 16.26 25.47 11.26
N LYS A 101 15.70 26.69 11.10
CA LYS A 101 14.34 26.86 10.56
C LYS A 101 14.18 26.32 9.15
N PHE A 102 15.16 26.57 8.27
CA PHE A 102 15.13 26.03 6.91
C PHE A 102 15.25 24.50 6.91
N TYR A 103 16.07 23.95 7.80
CA TYR A 103 16.24 22.52 7.97
C TYR A 103 14.94 21.86 8.47
N GLU A 104 14.32 22.39 9.52
CA GLU A 104 13.00 21.95 10.01
C GLU A 104 11.96 21.98 8.90
N LYS A 105 11.88 23.09 8.16
CA LYS A 105 10.94 23.21 7.04
C LYS A 105 11.22 22.19 5.93
N SER A 106 12.48 21.87 5.67
CA SER A 106 12.86 20.85 4.68
C SER A 106 12.47 19.44 5.12
N LEU A 107 12.59 19.14 6.42
CA LEU A 107 12.16 17.87 6.99
C LEU A 107 10.63 17.72 6.93
N ASP A 108 9.90 18.78 7.27
CA ASP A 108 8.43 18.80 7.18
C ASP A 108 7.96 18.54 5.75
N ASN A 109 8.54 19.26 4.77
CA ASN A 109 8.21 19.06 3.36
C ASN A 109 8.52 17.62 2.89
N GLY A 110 9.65 17.05 3.32
CA GLY A 110 10.01 15.67 2.98
C GLY A 110 9.09 14.62 3.64
N ASN A 111 8.59 14.88 4.84
CA ASN A 111 7.61 14.03 5.51
C ASN A 111 6.23 14.14 4.85
N GLU A 112 5.82 15.35 4.46
CA GLU A 112 4.58 15.59 3.72
C GLU A 112 4.61 14.88 2.36
N GLU A 113 5.71 14.95 1.62
CA GLU A 113 5.88 14.23 0.36
C GLU A 113 5.74 12.71 0.53
N LYS A 114 6.39 12.14 1.57
CA LYS A 114 6.25 10.72 1.91
C LYS A 114 4.80 10.36 2.24
N LEU A 115 4.11 11.19 3.03
CA LEU A 115 2.73 10.96 3.41
C LEU A 115 1.79 11.01 2.20
N ILE A 116 1.98 11.98 1.30
CA ILE A 116 1.21 12.10 0.05
C ILE A 116 1.45 10.87 -0.82
N ARG A 117 2.70 10.39 -0.93
CA ARG A 117 3.04 9.20 -1.71
C ARG A 117 2.34 7.95 -1.17
N VAL A 118 2.43 7.70 0.14
CA VAL A 118 1.78 6.56 0.78
C VAL A 118 0.26 6.63 0.65
N THR A 119 -0.32 7.83 0.81
CA THR A 119 -1.77 8.02 0.67
C THR A 119 -2.25 7.74 -0.75
N LYS A 120 -1.52 8.22 -1.76
CA LYS A 120 -1.85 7.94 -3.18
C LYS A 120 -1.70 6.46 -3.53
N GLU A 121 -0.65 5.81 -3.03
CA GLU A 121 -0.43 4.39 -3.25
C GLU A 121 -1.53 3.53 -2.61
N LYS A 122 -1.94 3.85 -1.37
CA LYS A 122 -3.09 3.21 -0.74
C LYS A 122 -4.38 3.41 -1.51
N ALA A 123 -4.68 4.63 -1.94
CA ALA A 123 -5.87 4.92 -2.73
C ALA A 123 -5.91 4.13 -4.05
N PHE A 124 -4.76 4.00 -4.71
CA PHE A 124 -4.62 3.20 -5.92
C PHE A 124 -4.85 1.70 -5.65
N LEU A 125 -4.26 1.16 -4.58
CA LEU A 125 -4.44 -0.24 -4.19
C LEU A 125 -5.89 -0.55 -3.79
N ASP A 126 -6.55 0.36 -3.09
CA ASP A 126 -7.97 0.22 -2.73
C ASP A 126 -8.86 0.26 -3.99
N GLU A 127 -8.56 1.12 -4.97
CA GLU A 127 -9.26 1.14 -6.25
C GLU A 127 -9.10 -0.19 -7.01
N GLU A 128 -7.88 -0.71 -7.08
CA GLU A 128 -7.61 -1.98 -7.75
C GLU A 128 -8.28 -3.16 -7.04
N ARG A 129 -8.27 -3.17 -5.70
CA ARG A 129 -8.98 -4.16 -4.90
C ARG A 129 -10.49 -4.12 -5.17
N ASN A 130 -11.09 -2.93 -5.21
CA ASN A 130 -12.51 -2.78 -5.52
C ASN A 130 -12.84 -3.29 -6.93
N ARG A 131 -11.95 -3.10 -7.91
CA ARG A 131 -12.12 -3.66 -9.27
C ARG A 131 -12.09 -5.18 -9.26
N VAL A 132 -11.14 -5.79 -8.54
CA VAL A 132 -11.05 -7.25 -8.41
C VAL A 132 -12.30 -7.81 -7.72
N GLU A 133 -12.74 -7.20 -6.61
CA GLU A 133 -13.96 -7.61 -5.91
C GLU A 133 -15.20 -7.50 -6.81
N THR A 134 -15.30 -6.44 -7.62
CA THR A 134 -16.38 -6.28 -8.61
C THR A 134 -16.36 -7.39 -9.66
N VAL A 135 -15.18 -7.75 -10.17
CA VAL A 135 -15.02 -8.83 -11.15
C VAL A 135 -15.39 -10.18 -10.52
N GLU A 136 -14.96 -10.46 -9.29
CA GLU A 136 -15.35 -11.69 -8.58
C GLU A 136 -16.86 -11.80 -8.37
N GLU A 137 -17.53 -10.69 -8.03
CA GLU A 137 -18.99 -10.67 -7.92
C GLU A 137 -19.68 -10.96 -9.25
N ILE A 138 -19.16 -10.40 -10.35
CA ILE A 138 -19.68 -10.67 -11.69
C ILE A 138 -19.53 -12.16 -12.02
N LEU A 139 -18.35 -12.73 -11.81
CA LEU A 139 -18.09 -14.15 -12.05
C LEU A 139 -19.01 -15.06 -11.23
N LYS A 140 -19.21 -14.76 -9.94
CA LYS A 140 -20.16 -15.51 -9.09
C LYS A 140 -21.60 -15.40 -9.58
N LYS A 141 -22.00 -14.23 -10.10
CA LYS A 141 -23.34 -14.05 -10.69
C LYS A 141 -23.47 -14.84 -11.98
N GLU A 142 -22.47 -14.83 -12.85
CA GLU A 142 -22.45 -15.62 -14.10
C GLU A 142 -22.53 -17.12 -13.82
N GLU A 143 -21.72 -17.64 -12.88
CA GLU A 143 -21.75 -19.06 -12.50
C GLU A 143 -23.14 -19.46 -11.95
N ASN A 144 -23.75 -18.61 -11.12
CA ASN A 144 -25.10 -18.85 -10.63
C ASN A 144 -26.15 -18.84 -11.76
N ILE A 145 -26.00 -17.97 -12.76
CA ILE A 145 -26.87 -17.94 -13.94
C ILE A 145 -26.72 -19.23 -14.74
N GLU A 146 -25.51 -19.71 -14.99
CA GLU A 146 -25.27 -20.99 -15.69
C GLU A 146 -25.85 -22.19 -14.92
N ARG A 147 -25.67 -22.23 -13.60
CA ARG A 147 -26.28 -23.25 -12.73
C ARG A 147 -27.82 -23.20 -12.80
N MET A 148 -28.41 -22.01 -12.82
CA MET A 148 -29.86 -21.85 -12.98
C MET A 148 -30.34 -22.26 -14.37
N GLN A 149 -29.60 -21.95 -15.43
CA GLN A 149 -29.95 -22.32 -16.80
C GLN A 149 -29.85 -23.84 -17.01
N SER A 150 -28.78 -24.47 -16.54
CA SER A 150 -28.61 -25.92 -16.58
C SER A 150 -29.71 -26.62 -15.78
N ALA A 151 -30.03 -26.16 -14.57
CA ALA A 151 -31.15 -26.69 -13.79
C ALA A 151 -32.51 -26.55 -14.52
N LYS A 152 -32.81 -25.37 -15.09
CA LYS A 152 -34.04 -25.17 -15.90
C LYS A 152 -34.08 -26.07 -17.14
N SER A 153 -32.94 -26.29 -17.80
CA SER A 153 -32.85 -27.20 -18.95
C SER A 153 -33.12 -28.65 -18.54
N GLN A 154 -32.67 -29.04 -17.35
CA GLN A 154 -32.88 -30.38 -16.80
C GLN A 154 -34.32 -30.60 -16.34
N GLU A 155 -34.95 -29.60 -15.72
CA GLU A 155 -36.38 -29.64 -15.38
C GLU A 155 -37.26 -29.78 -16.62
N ARG A 156 -36.91 -29.11 -17.74
CA ARG A 156 -37.63 -29.26 -19.01
C ARG A 156 -37.56 -30.68 -19.56
N ARG A 157 -36.36 -31.30 -19.53
CA ARG A 157 -36.20 -32.72 -19.91
C ARG A 157 -37.01 -33.64 -19.01
N TRP A 158 -36.99 -33.41 -17.70
CA TRP A 158 -37.78 -34.20 -16.76
C TRP A 158 -39.29 -34.04 -16.96
N GLU A 159 -39.77 -32.87 -17.40
CA GLU A 159 -41.19 -32.70 -17.73
C GLU A 159 -41.59 -33.54 -18.95
N GLU A 160 -40.78 -33.56 -20.01
CA GLU A 160 -40.99 -34.40 -21.19
C GLU A 160 -40.99 -35.89 -20.82
N GLU A 161 -40.00 -36.32 -20.04
CA GLU A 161 -39.92 -37.69 -19.53
C GLU A 161 -41.08 -38.04 -18.58
N TYR A 162 -41.58 -37.08 -17.79
CA TYR A 162 -42.73 -37.27 -16.92
C TYR A 162 -44.01 -37.50 -17.74
N LEU A 163 -44.19 -36.77 -18.85
CA LEU A 163 -45.32 -36.99 -19.75
C LEU A 163 -45.26 -38.38 -20.39
N MET A 164 -44.08 -38.84 -20.82
CA MET A 164 -43.89 -40.21 -21.32
C MET A 164 -44.18 -41.24 -20.23
N PHE A 165 -43.67 -41.01 -19.02
CA PHE A 165 -43.93 -41.85 -17.87
C PHE A 165 -45.43 -41.93 -17.53
N ARG A 166 -46.15 -40.80 -17.60
CA ARG A 166 -47.60 -40.73 -17.37
C ARG A 166 -48.40 -41.57 -18.38
N ALA A 167 -47.93 -41.64 -19.62
CA ALA A 167 -48.52 -42.50 -20.65
C ALA A 167 -48.13 -43.99 -20.52
N SER A 168 -47.13 -44.31 -19.69
CA SER A 168 -46.64 -45.68 -19.52
C SER A 168 -47.60 -46.54 -18.69
N LYS A 169 -47.57 -47.86 -18.92
CA LYS A 169 -48.35 -48.83 -18.14
C LYS A 169 -47.99 -48.85 -16.64
N TYR A 170 -46.79 -48.40 -16.28
CA TYR A 170 -46.26 -48.41 -14.92
C TYR A 170 -46.64 -47.15 -14.12
N TYR A 171 -47.35 -46.17 -14.71
CA TYR A 171 -47.75 -44.96 -14.01
C TYR A 171 -48.62 -45.25 -12.78
N LYS A 172 -49.53 -46.23 -12.88
CA LYS A 172 -50.39 -46.65 -11.77
C LYS A 172 -49.59 -47.25 -10.62
N ASP A 173 -48.53 -48.00 -10.94
CA ASP A 173 -47.69 -48.66 -9.94
C ASP A 173 -46.86 -47.67 -9.11
N PHE A 174 -46.80 -46.41 -9.54
CA PHE A 174 -46.09 -45.36 -8.81
C PHE A 174 -46.74 -44.99 -7.48
N SER A 175 -48.03 -45.28 -7.30
CA SER A 175 -48.66 -45.15 -5.98
C SER A 175 -48.02 -46.08 -4.95
N PHE A 176 -47.60 -47.28 -5.34
CA PHE A 176 -46.90 -48.21 -4.46
C PHE A 176 -45.51 -47.70 -4.09
N ILE A 177 -44.82 -47.00 -5.00
CA ILE A 177 -43.54 -46.32 -4.69
C ILE A 177 -43.76 -45.22 -3.67
N LYS A 178 -44.79 -44.38 -3.86
CA LYS A 178 -45.16 -43.34 -2.89
C LYS A 178 -45.43 -43.94 -1.52
N GLU A 179 -46.24 -44.99 -1.47
CA GLU A 179 -46.64 -45.64 -0.22
C GLU A 179 -45.44 -46.28 0.48
N SER A 180 -44.63 -47.03 -0.26
CA SER A 180 -43.38 -47.63 0.21
C SER A 180 -42.50 -46.57 0.89
N ILE A 181 -42.24 -45.45 0.22
CA ILE A 181 -41.29 -44.44 0.69
C ILE A 181 -41.83 -43.64 1.90
N TYR A 182 -43.08 -43.19 1.84
CA TYR A 182 -43.63 -42.30 2.87
C TYR A 182 -44.26 -43.03 4.06
N ASN A 183 -44.82 -44.24 3.86
CA ASN A 183 -45.50 -44.98 4.92
C ASN A 183 -44.66 -46.14 5.47
N TYR A 184 -43.74 -46.68 4.67
CA TYR A 184 -42.99 -47.90 5.02
C TYR A 184 -41.47 -47.74 4.91
N ALA A 185 -40.98 -46.50 5.04
CA ALA A 185 -39.54 -46.17 5.06
C ALA A 185 -38.75 -46.69 3.85
N GLY A 186 -39.41 -46.81 2.70
CA GLY A 186 -38.83 -47.25 1.43
C GLY A 186 -38.76 -48.76 1.26
N ARG A 187 -39.40 -49.59 2.10
CA ARG A 187 -39.34 -51.05 1.95
C ARG A 187 -40.03 -51.52 0.67
N VAL A 188 -39.37 -52.41 -0.08
CA VAL A 188 -39.90 -52.97 -1.34
C VAL A 188 -41.07 -53.94 -1.11
N LYS A 189 -41.07 -54.58 0.06
CA LYS A 189 -42.10 -55.50 0.52
C LYS A 189 -42.55 -55.07 1.90
N TRP A 190 -43.85 -54.99 2.09
CA TRP A 190 -44.42 -54.69 3.39
C TRP A 190 -45.76 -55.40 3.57
N ARG A 191 -46.16 -55.54 4.82
CA ARG A 191 -47.48 -56.01 5.21
C ARG A 191 -48.15 -54.86 5.93
N ASP A 192 -49.39 -54.54 5.57
CA ASP A 192 -50.19 -53.61 6.38
C ASP A 192 -50.75 -54.40 7.56
N ASP A 193 -50.27 -54.10 8.76
CA ASP A 193 -50.70 -54.78 9.99
C ASP A 193 -52.19 -54.53 10.33
N ARG A 194 -52.87 -53.64 9.59
CA ARG A 194 -54.30 -53.34 9.72
C ARG A 194 -55.18 -54.22 8.83
N ASP A 195 -54.60 -54.98 7.90
CA ASP A 195 -55.35 -55.83 6.97
C ASP A 195 -55.46 -57.27 7.53
N ILE A 196 -56.69 -57.68 7.88
CA ILE A 196 -56.99 -58.96 8.56
C ILE A 196 -56.57 -60.18 7.72
N ILE A 197 -56.40 -60.00 6.42
CA ILE A 197 -56.04 -61.04 5.45
C ILE A 197 -54.51 -61.18 5.28
N GLY A 198 -53.71 -60.26 5.85
CA GLY A 198 -52.25 -60.37 5.87
C GLY A 198 -51.60 -60.33 4.48
N GLN A 199 -52.21 -59.62 3.52
CA GLN A 199 -51.69 -59.50 2.16
C GLN A 199 -50.32 -58.82 2.17
N GLU A 200 -49.35 -59.45 1.50
CA GLU A 200 -48.02 -58.90 1.29
C GLU A 200 -48.07 -57.97 0.08
N TYR A 201 -47.90 -56.67 0.31
CA TYR A 201 -47.77 -55.70 -0.75
C TYR A 201 -46.33 -55.73 -1.24
N LYS A 202 -46.19 -56.03 -2.53
CA LYS A 202 -44.89 -56.11 -3.20
C LYS A 202 -44.97 -55.30 -4.49
N ILE A 203 -44.04 -54.37 -4.67
CA ILE A 203 -43.88 -53.68 -5.94
C ILE A 203 -43.46 -54.71 -6.99
N SER A 204 -44.16 -54.71 -8.13
CA SER A 204 -43.83 -55.62 -9.25
C SER A 204 -42.37 -55.45 -9.66
N SER A 205 -41.68 -56.57 -9.92
CA SER A 205 -40.28 -56.56 -10.36
C SER A 205 -40.09 -55.74 -11.64
N ASP A 206 -41.06 -55.81 -12.55
CA ASP A 206 -41.02 -55.06 -13.82
C ASP A 206 -41.17 -53.56 -13.59
N ALA A 207 -42.03 -53.17 -12.63
CA ALA A 207 -42.22 -51.77 -12.27
C ALA A 207 -40.97 -51.23 -11.58
N MET A 208 -40.39 -51.99 -10.65
CA MET A 208 -39.11 -51.66 -10.01
C MET A 208 -37.99 -51.46 -11.02
N ALA A 209 -37.80 -52.42 -11.95
CA ALA A 209 -36.78 -52.31 -12.99
C ALA A 209 -37.01 -51.08 -13.87
N TYR A 210 -38.26 -50.79 -14.24
CA TYR A 210 -38.59 -49.60 -14.99
C TYR A 210 -38.21 -48.31 -14.23
N PHE A 211 -38.59 -48.20 -12.95
CA PHE A 211 -38.29 -47.01 -12.15
C PHE A 211 -36.80 -46.82 -11.90
N ASP A 212 -36.05 -47.90 -11.69
CA ASP A 212 -34.60 -47.87 -11.46
C ASP A 212 -33.84 -47.49 -12.73
N VAL A 213 -34.14 -48.15 -13.87
CA VAL A 213 -33.50 -47.86 -15.17
C VAL A 213 -33.78 -46.44 -15.65
N ASN A 214 -34.97 -45.91 -15.35
CA ASN A 214 -35.30 -44.51 -15.68
C ASN A 214 -34.78 -43.51 -14.64
N GLY A 215 -34.04 -43.96 -13.62
CA GLY A 215 -33.47 -43.13 -12.57
C GLY A 215 -34.53 -42.40 -11.76
N ILE A 216 -35.73 -42.97 -11.61
CA ILE A 216 -36.83 -42.43 -10.78
C ILE A 216 -36.61 -42.87 -9.32
N ILE A 217 -36.14 -44.10 -9.11
CA ILE A 217 -35.76 -44.60 -7.79
C ILE A 217 -34.28 -44.97 -7.77
N GLU A 218 -33.74 -45.14 -6.57
CA GLU A 218 -32.43 -45.72 -6.31
C GLU A 218 -32.62 -46.87 -5.32
N ILE A 219 -32.14 -48.06 -5.68
CA ILE A 219 -32.18 -49.24 -4.83
C ILE A 219 -30.95 -49.21 -3.92
N LYS A 220 -31.16 -49.25 -2.60
CA LYS A 220 -30.06 -49.26 -1.62
C LYS A 220 -29.29 -50.59 -1.68
N PRO A 221 -28.03 -50.65 -1.20
CA PRO A 221 -27.17 -51.85 -1.29
C PRO A 221 -27.76 -53.12 -0.68
N SER A 222 -28.68 -53.00 0.29
CA SER A 222 -29.38 -54.15 0.87
C SER A 222 -30.46 -54.75 -0.05
N GLY A 223 -30.84 -54.07 -1.14
CA GLY A 223 -31.91 -54.47 -2.06
C GLY A 223 -33.34 -54.38 -1.48
N GLU A 224 -33.46 -54.18 -0.18
CA GLU A 224 -34.73 -54.18 0.54
C GLU A 224 -35.41 -52.80 0.58
N ASN A 225 -34.62 -51.74 0.40
CA ASN A 225 -35.10 -50.37 0.49
C ASN A 225 -34.83 -49.57 -0.78
N ILE A 226 -35.78 -48.73 -1.15
CA ILE A 226 -35.70 -47.79 -2.27
C ILE A 226 -35.76 -46.35 -1.77
N GLY A 227 -35.09 -45.45 -2.49
CA GLY A 227 -35.17 -44.01 -2.32
C GLY A 227 -35.58 -43.32 -3.61
N LEU A 228 -36.07 -42.07 -3.52
CA LEU A 228 -36.28 -41.24 -4.70
C LEU A 228 -34.98 -40.52 -5.07
N THR A 229 -34.65 -40.52 -6.36
CA THR A 229 -33.63 -39.63 -6.92
C THR A 229 -34.17 -38.19 -7.00
N ASN A 230 -33.36 -37.22 -7.47
CA ASN A 230 -33.84 -35.86 -7.77
C ASN A 230 -34.98 -35.87 -8.79
N LYS A 231 -34.85 -36.67 -9.86
CA LYS A 231 -35.89 -36.89 -10.87
C LYS A 231 -37.12 -37.56 -10.25
N GLY A 232 -36.92 -38.57 -9.42
CA GLY A 232 -38.01 -39.23 -8.68
C GLY A 232 -38.81 -38.29 -7.80
N ARG A 233 -38.14 -37.38 -7.07
CA ARG A 233 -38.79 -36.34 -6.27
C ARG A 233 -39.59 -35.36 -7.13
N TYR A 234 -39.06 -34.95 -8.28
CA TYR A 234 -39.79 -34.13 -9.25
C TYR A 234 -41.07 -34.84 -9.73
N PHE A 235 -40.94 -36.10 -10.14
CA PHE A 235 -42.05 -36.92 -10.63
C PHE A 235 -43.10 -37.14 -9.53
N MET A 236 -42.66 -37.39 -8.29
CA MET A 236 -43.53 -37.54 -7.13
C MET A 236 -44.31 -36.26 -6.84
N LYS A 237 -43.64 -35.09 -6.88
CA LYS A 237 -44.29 -33.79 -6.70
C LYS A 237 -45.41 -33.57 -7.73
N LYS A 238 -45.14 -33.86 -9.01
CA LYS A 238 -46.13 -33.77 -10.09
C LYS A 238 -47.27 -34.78 -9.93
N PHE A 239 -46.95 -36.02 -9.56
CA PHE A 239 -47.93 -37.08 -9.30
C PHE A 239 -48.89 -36.73 -8.16
N THR A 240 -48.40 -36.11 -7.09
CA THR A 240 -49.25 -35.70 -5.95
C THR A 240 -49.95 -34.35 -6.17
N GLY A 241 -49.38 -33.47 -7.00
CA GLY A 241 -49.89 -32.12 -7.27
C GLY A 241 -50.93 -32.04 -8.39
N GLY A 242 -51.07 -33.09 -9.20
CA GLY A 242 -52.13 -33.20 -10.22
C GLY A 242 -53.47 -33.59 -9.60
N LYS A 243 -54.23 -32.60 -9.12
CA LYS A 243 -55.70 -32.67 -9.06
C LYS A 243 -56.27 -31.88 -10.22
#